data_AF-A0A923MLA2-F1
#
_entry.id   AF-A0A923MLA2-F1
#
_cell.length_a   1.000
_cell.length_b   1.000
_cell.length_c   1.000
_cell.angle_alpha   90.00
_cell.angle_beta   90.00
_cell.angle_gamma   90.00
#
_symmetry.space_group_name_H-M   'P 1'
#
loop_
_entity.id
_entity.type
_entity.pdbx_description
1 polymer ?
#
loop_
_entity_poly.entity_id
_entity_poly.type
_entity_poly.pdbx_seq_one_letter_code
_entity_poly.pdbx_strand_id
1 'polypeptide(L)'
;MKRLFAAILCLCLLAGCGRTDSTGDTCRTAEAPGESMVSDTMGGSGEKAVSAGETFRIIQEQPENLLLAKTDGNSADVYTLSLRDAELTLDGNAFDRNEPGAYQSFPDGTLTGALVEVACDLVLETYPGQLAEVTAVNIRSDGFDDRCALYLRVLNDLWAVDEGLNSDITMLSVDLSQTGLSDSEQAAVAWVFGGMHDISETMTMSYEELAAEGYLSDTAPEVDGIPHWKDGCLFTITEQNGQDSIHVEQDSKNITGADPLPRTEEESGAACQLPPAEAEQGQSDFCQPVKTEGGEPDALQNTVTFDAQKWRSALGAYFFTDCTASRDAQGHWGDYTVGAAAIS
;
A
#
# COMPACT_ATOMS: atom_id res chain seq x y z
N MET A 1 -26.72 -17.16 15.73
CA MET A 1 -25.70 -18.22 15.76
C MET A 1 -24.36 -17.53 15.64
N LYS A 2 -23.62 -17.38 16.74
CA LYS A 2 -22.34 -16.68 16.79
C LYS A 2 -21.22 -17.71 16.62
N ARG A 3 -20.38 -17.56 15.59
CA ARG A 3 -19.14 -18.34 15.48
C ARG A 3 -18.04 -17.53 16.16
N LEU A 4 -17.72 -17.91 17.38
CA LEU A 4 -16.56 -17.41 18.12
C LEU A 4 -15.33 -18.17 17.62
N PHE A 5 -14.39 -17.49 16.97
CA PHE A 5 -13.03 -18.00 16.81
C PHE A 5 -12.26 -17.64 18.09
N ALA A 6 -12.10 -18.62 18.98
CA ALA A 6 -11.24 -18.51 20.14
C ALA A 6 -9.82 -18.93 19.74
N ALA A 7 -8.90 -17.97 19.65
CA ALA A 7 -7.47 -18.26 19.55
C ALA A 7 -6.95 -18.70 20.91
N ILE A 8 -6.56 -19.97 21.03
CA ILE A 8 -5.93 -20.52 22.23
C ILE A 8 -4.42 -20.37 22.07
N LEU A 9 -3.84 -19.45 22.85
CA LEU A 9 -2.40 -19.25 23.01
C LEU A 9 -1.83 -20.38 23.89
N CYS A 10 -1.10 -21.33 23.31
CA CYS A 10 -0.40 -22.37 24.08
C CYS A 10 1.03 -21.92 24.39
N LEU A 11 1.23 -21.44 25.62
CA LEU A 11 2.52 -21.03 26.16
C LEU A 11 3.30 -22.28 26.65
N CYS A 12 4.20 -22.83 25.84
CA CYS A 12 5.08 -23.92 26.29
C CYS A 12 6.35 -23.35 26.94
N LEU A 13 6.39 -23.38 28.26
CA LEU A 13 7.59 -23.14 29.07
C LEU A 13 8.59 -24.29 28.90
N LEU A 14 9.78 -23.98 28.35
CA LEU A 14 10.93 -24.88 28.33
C LEU A 14 11.52 -25.01 29.74
N ALA A 15 11.32 -26.17 30.36
CA ALA A 15 12.09 -26.61 31.52
C ALA A 15 13.20 -27.56 31.05
N GLY A 16 14.44 -27.07 31.08
CA GLY A 16 15.64 -27.89 30.94
C GLY A 16 15.97 -28.64 32.23
N CYS A 17 16.45 -29.88 32.08
CA CYS A 17 17.35 -30.66 32.94
C CYS A 17 17.67 -31.91 32.09
N GLY A 18 18.90 -32.25 31.74
CA GLY A 18 19.96 -32.66 32.65
C GLY A 18 20.31 -34.12 32.35
N ARG A 19 21.51 -34.31 31.78
CA ARG A 19 22.14 -35.54 31.25
C ARG A 19 22.40 -36.61 32.33
N THR A 20 22.30 -37.91 31.98
CA THR A 20 23.20 -38.98 32.48
C THR A 20 23.18 -40.22 31.57
N ASP A 21 24.38 -40.78 31.37
CA ASP A 21 24.73 -41.98 30.60
C ASP A 21 24.10 -43.29 31.12
N SER A 22 23.91 -44.30 30.26
CA SER A 22 24.05 -45.71 30.67
C SER A 22 24.30 -46.66 29.50
N THR A 23 25.41 -47.38 29.64
CA THR A 23 25.93 -48.52 28.88
C THR A 23 25.13 -49.82 29.08
N GLY A 24 25.14 -50.72 28.08
CA GLY A 24 24.88 -52.17 28.21
C GLY A 24 24.29 -52.80 26.94
N ASP A 25 25.10 -53.35 26.01
CA ASP A 25 25.44 -54.80 25.83
C ASP A 25 24.20 -55.67 25.51
N THR A 26 23.93 -56.18 24.29
CA THR A 26 24.56 -57.17 23.35
C THR A 26 23.68 -58.42 23.13
N CYS A 27 23.75 -58.92 21.89
CA CYS A 27 23.56 -60.30 21.40
C CYS A 27 22.19 -60.83 20.92
N ARG A 28 22.13 -60.97 19.57
CA ARG A 28 21.83 -62.17 18.72
C ARG A 28 20.42 -62.80 18.75
N THR A 29 19.87 -63.44 17.71
CA THR A 29 20.06 -63.59 16.24
C THR A 29 18.90 -64.49 15.74
N ALA A 30 18.54 -64.37 14.45
CA ALA A 30 17.86 -65.33 13.54
C ALA A 30 16.42 -64.92 13.17
N GLU A 31 15.95 -64.96 11.93
CA GLU A 31 16.48 -65.35 10.62
C GLU A 31 15.54 -64.74 9.55
N ALA A 32 16.08 -64.31 8.41
CA ALA A 32 15.34 -63.99 7.18
C ALA A 32 15.08 -65.32 6.40
N PRO A 33 14.47 -65.40 5.17
CA PRO A 33 14.27 -64.33 4.18
C PRO A 33 12.97 -64.38 3.34
N GLY A 34 12.72 -63.29 2.60
CA GLY A 34 11.77 -63.23 1.49
C GLY A 34 12.18 -62.10 0.54
N GLU A 35 12.69 -62.50 -0.62
CA GLU A 35 13.29 -61.68 -1.68
C GLU A 35 12.29 -60.77 -2.40
N SER A 36 12.73 -59.59 -2.86
CA SER A 36 12.68 -59.22 -4.29
C SER A 36 13.33 -57.85 -4.49
N MET A 37 14.33 -57.82 -5.36
CA MET A 37 15.03 -56.63 -5.83
C MET A 37 14.41 -56.18 -7.16
N VAL A 38 14.07 -54.89 -7.28
CA VAL A 38 14.11 -54.20 -8.58
C VAL A 38 14.71 -52.82 -8.35
N SER A 39 15.94 -52.68 -8.80
CA SER A 39 16.66 -51.45 -9.04
C SER A 39 16.09 -50.77 -10.29
N ASP A 40 15.74 -49.50 -10.19
CA ASP A 40 15.79 -48.59 -11.34
C ASP A 40 16.50 -47.30 -10.93
N THR A 41 17.73 -47.21 -11.44
CA THR A 41 18.46 -45.96 -11.59
C THR A 41 17.79 -45.18 -12.70
N MET A 42 17.21 -44.03 -12.38
CA MET A 42 16.92 -42.97 -13.34
C MET A 42 17.45 -41.67 -12.77
N GLY A 43 18.60 -41.25 -13.30
CA GLY A 43 19.09 -39.90 -13.16
C GLY A 43 18.12 -38.95 -13.84
N GLY A 44 17.26 -38.33 -13.04
CA GLY A 44 16.68 -37.05 -13.35
C GLY A 44 17.49 -36.03 -12.57
N SER A 45 18.32 -35.26 -13.27
CA SER A 45 18.66 -33.91 -12.84
C SER A 45 17.34 -33.15 -12.76
N GLY A 46 16.63 -33.32 -11.65
CA GLY A 46 15.62 -32.36 -11.25
C GLY A 46 16.39 -31.09 -10.97
N GLU A 47 16.47 -30.20 -11.97
CA GLU A 47 16.37 -28.80 -11.67
C GLU A 47 15.16 -28.71 -10.73
N LYS A 48 15.44 -28.54 -9.43
CA LYS A 48 14.42 -28.20 -8.45
C LYS A 48 13.82 -26.94 -9.06
N ALA A 49 12.61 -27.07 -9.62
CA ALA A 49 11.90 -25.92 -10.14
C ALA A 49 11.88 -24.93 -8.99
N VAL A 50 12.62 -23.84 -9.15
CA VAL A 50 12.61 -22.74 -8.20
C VAL A 50 11.16 -22.33 -8.20
N SER A 51 10.47 -22.51 -7.07
CA SER A 51 9.13 -21.96 -6.89
C SER A 51 9.24 -20.49 -7.28
N ALA A 52 8.47 -20.07 -8.29
CA ALA A 52 8.45 -18.68 -8.67
C ALA A 52 8.09 -17.87 -7.42
N GLY A 53 8.99 -16.98 -7.00
CA GLY A 53 8.80 -16.20 -5.78
C GLY A 53 7.51 -15.38 -5.86
N GLU A 54 6.85 -15.22 -4.73
CA GLU A 54 5.70 -14.31 -4.62
C GLU A 54 6.21 -12.87 -4.48
N THR A 55 5.46 -11.90 -5.02
CA THR A 55 5.83 -10.48 -4.96
C THR A 55 5.05 -9.76 -3.87
N PHE A 56 5.77 -8.98 -3.08
CA PHE A 56 5.22 -8.19 -1.98
C PHE A 56 5.72 -6.77 -2.06
N ARG A 57 4.96 -5.83 -1.49
CA ARG A 57 5.46 -4.52 -1.10
C ARG A 57 5.91 -4.53 0.36
N ILE A 58 7.06 -3.93 0.63
CA ILE A 58 7.55 -3.71 1.99
C ILE A 58 6.77 -2.53 2.60
N ILE A 59 6.00 -2.78 3.65
CA ILE A 59 5.18 -1.77 4.33
C ILE A 59 5.91 -1.17 5.52
N GLN A 60 6.70 -2.00 6.21
CA GLN A 60 7.52 -1.54 7.32
C GLN A 60 8.84 -2.32 7.35
N GLU A 61 9.93 -1.58 7.40
CA GLU A 61 11.24 -2.11 7.70
C GLU A 61 11.51 -2.06 9.21
N GLN A 62 11.85 -3.20 9.80
CA GLN A 62 12.35 -3.30 11.17
C GLN A 62 13.77 -3.89 11.18
N PRO A 63 14.50 -3.82 12.30
CA PRO A 63 15.86 -4.37 12.36
C PRO A 63 15.90 -5.87 12.02
N GLU A 64 14.97 -6.65 12.58
CA GLU A 64 14.99 -8.11 12.54
C GLU A 64 14.00 -8.73 11.54
N ASN A 65 13.06 -7.94 11.03
CA ASN A 65 11.99 -8.41 10.15
C ASN A 65 11.52 -7.33 9.18
N LEU A 66 10.81 -7.75 8.12
CA LEU A 66 10.03 -6.88 7.25
C LEU A 66 8.55 -7.24 7.38
N LEU A 67 7.68 -6.23 7.38
CA LEU A 67 6.24 -6.41 7.17
C LEU A 67 5.92 -6.23 5.69
N LEU A 68 5.22 -7.20 5.12
CA LEU A 68 4.99 -7.36 3.70
C LEU A 68 3.50 -7.40 3.38
N ALA A 69 3.10 -6.70 2.34
CA ALA A 69 1.77 -6.81 1.73
C ALA A 69 1.90 -7.48 0.36
N LYS A 70 1.12 -8.54 0.12
CA LYS A 70 1.15 -9.26 -1.17
C LYS A 70 0.50 -8.42 -2.27
N THR A 71 1.19 -8.26 -3.40
CA THR A 71 0.77 -7.31 -4.46
C THR A 71 -0.53 -7.70 -5.16
N ASP A 72 -0.85 -9.00 -5.21
CA ASP A 72 -2.08 -9.56 -5.75
C ASP A 72 -2.96 -10.21 -4.66
N GLY A 73 -2.68 -9.88 -3.40
CA GLY A 73 -3.36 -10.42 -2.23
C GLY A 73 -4.58 -9.62 -1.80
N ASN A 74 -5.39 -10.24 -0.96
CA ASN A 74 -6.48 -9.59 -0.22
C ASN A 74 -6.01 -9.15 1.18
N SER A 75 -6.93 -8.62 2.00
CA SER A 75 -6.64 -8.12 3.35
C SER A 75 -6.09 -9.16 4.34
N ALA A 76 -6.25 -10.46 4.07
CA ALA A 76 -5.64 -11.53 4.87
C ALA A 76 -4.19 -11.85 4.47
N ASP A 77 -3.73 -11.38 3.30
CA ASP A 77 -2.43 -11.72 2.73
C ASP A 77 -1.34 -10.73 3.18
N VAL A 78 -1.21 -10.54 4.49
CA VAL A 78 -0.16 -9.73 5.14
C VAL A 78 0.83 -10.67 5.81
N TYR A 79 2.12 -10.43 5.62
CA TYR A 79 3.16 -11.34 6.06
C TYR A 79 4.31 -10.65 6.77
N THR A 80 5.01 -11.41 7.59
CA THR A 80 6.30 -11.03 8.18
C THR A 80 7.39 -11.93 7.63
N LEU A 81 8.52 -11.33 7.31
CA LEU A 81 9.72 -12.00 6.84
C LEU A 81 10.83 -11.79 7.87
N SER A 82 11.30 -12.88 8.50
CA SER A 82 12.49 -12.85 9.36
C SER A 82 13.75 -12.63 8.53
N LEU A 83 14.60 -11.71 8.95
CA LEU A 83 15.84 -11.38 8.24
C LEU A 83 17.06 -12.16 8.74
N ARG A 84 16.90 -12.95 9.82
CA ARG A 84 18.00 -13.72 10.42
C ARG A 84 18.47 -14.87 9.55
N ASP A 85 17.56 -15.46 8.80
CA ASP A 85 17.77 -16.71 8.08
C ASP A 85 17.75 -16.51 6.56
N ALA A 86 17.63 -15.25 6.09
CA ALA A 86 17.46 -14.91 4.68
C ALA A 86 18.69 -14.16 4.12
N GLU A 87 19.30 -14.73 3.10
CA GLU A 87 20.23 -13.98 2.25
C GLU A 87 19.43 -13.02 1.37
N LEU A 88 19.70 -11.72 1.50
CA LEU A 88 19.05 -10.69 0.70
C LEU A 88 19.83 -10.41 -0.58
N THR A 89 19.09 -10.22 -1.65
CA THR A 89 19.61 -9.70 -2.91
C THR A 89 18.89 -8.42 -3.31
N LEU A 90 19.59 -7.56 -4.05
CA LEU A 90 19.05 -6.37 -4.71
C LEU A 90 19.28 -6.50 -6.21
N ASP A 91 18.19 -6.65 -6.96
CA ASP A 91 18.21 -6.94 -8.40
C ASP A 91 19.15 -8.12 -8.75
N GLY A 92 19.11 -9.17 -7.92
CA GLY A 92 19.92 -10.38 -8.05
C GLY A 92 21.38 -10.27 -7.57
N ASN A 93 21.84 -9.10 -7.10
CA ASN A 93 23.16 -8.93 -6.51
C ASN A 93 23.10 -9.10 -4.99
N ALA A 94 24.16 -9.62 -4.37
CA ALA A 94 24.22 -9.73 -2.90
C ALA A 94 24.00 -8.35 -2.25
N PHE A 95 23.14 -8.30 -1.23
CA PHE A 95 22.73 -7.07 -0.57
C PHE A 95 22.87 -7.21 0.95
N ASP A 96 23.73 -6.39 1.54
CA ASP A 96 23.83 -6.25 3.01
C ASP A 96 23.29 -4.88 3.41
N ARG A 97 22.17 -4.88 4.14
CA ARG A 97 21.51 -3.69 4.69
C ARG A 97 22.42 -2.86 5.60
N ASN A 98 23.42 -3.49 6.22
CA ASN A 98 24.30 -2.82 7.18
C ASN A 98 25.52 -2.17 6.52
N GLU A 99 25.74 -2.39 5.22
CA GLU A 99 26.83 -1.75 4.50
C GLU A 99 26.57 -0.24 4.33
N PRO A 100 27.59 0.61 4.50
CA PRO A 100 27.46 2.04 4.23
C PRO A 100 27.01 2.29 2.78
N GLY A 101 25.87 2.94 2.61
CA GLY A 101 25.30 3.24 1.29
C GLY A 101 24.45 2.13 0.69
N ALA A 102 24.11 1.07 1.44
CA ALA A 102 23.21 0.00 0.98
C ALA A 102 21.91 0.56 0.36
N TYR A 103 21.36 1.60 0.97
CA TYR A 103 20.08 2.20 0.57
C TYR A 103 20.21 3.26 -0.54
N GLN A 104 21.38 3.44 -1.16
CA GLN A 104 21.59 4.49 -2.18
C GLN A 104 20.68 4.34 -3.41
N SER A 105 20.17 3.13 -3.66
CA SER A 105 19.26 2.83 -4.75
C SER A 105 17.79 3.13 -4.41
N PHE A 106 17.48 3.38 -3.13
CA PHE A 106 16.12 3.62 -2.67
C PHE A 106 15.89 5.10 -2.35
N PRO A 107 14.71 5.63 -2.69
CA PRO A 107 14.29 6.95 -2.24
C PRO A 107 14.27 7.05 -0.71
N ASP A 108 14.64 8.22 -0.18
CA ASP A 108 14.70 8.53 1.26
C ASP A 108 15.54 7.57 2.13
N GLY A 109 16.32 6.67 1.52
CA GLY A 109 17.18 5.73 2.23
C GLY A 109 16.42 4.66 3.01
N THR A 110 15.24 4.25 2.55
CA THR A 110 14.37 3.24 3.20
C THR A 110 13.96 2.13 2.24
N LEU A 111 13.74 0.91 2.76
CA LEU A 111 13.11 -0.17 1.98
C LEU A 111 11.59 -0.08 1.95
N THR A 112 10.96 0.69 2.83
CA THR A 112 9.50 0.86 2.82
C THR A 112 9.06 1.44 1.48
N GLY A 113 8.10 0.78 0.84
CA GLY A 113 7.62 1.09 -0.50
C GLY A 113 8.29 0.31 -1.62
N ALA A 114 9.44 -0.34 -1.37
CA ALA A 114 10.08 -1.21 -2.36
C ALA A 114 9.31 -2.53 -2.55
N LEU A 115 9.47 -3.13 -3.73
CA LEU A 115 8.99 -4.48 -4.01
C LEU A 115 10.03 -5.52 -3.58
N VAL A 116 9.56 -6.68 -3.13
CA VAL A 116 10.39 -7.83 -2.78
C VAL A 116 9.76 -9.10 -3.32
N GLU A 117 10.56 -9.93 -3.97
CA GLU A 117 10.22 -11.26 -4.42
C GLU A 117 10.73 -12.27 -3.38
N VAL A 118 9.85 -13.08 -2.81
CA VAL A 118 10.19 -14.06 -1.77
C VAL A 118 9.77 -15.45 -2.21
N ALA A 119 10.72 -16.38 -2.22
CA ALA A 119 10.44 -17.81 -2.38
C ALA A 119 10.55 -18.49 -1.02
N CYS A 120 9.47 -19.13 -0.57
CA CYS A 120 9.41 -19.86 0.69
C CYS A 120 8.71 -21.21 0.51
N ASP A 121 9.10 -22.20 1.31
CA ASP A 121 8.48 -23.53 1.29
C ASP A 121 7.31 -23.64 2.30
N LEU A 122 7.21 -22.71 3.27
CA LEU A 122 6.18 -22.73 4.31
C LEU A 122 5.69 -21.32 4.70
N VAL A 123 4.39 -21.21 4.99
CA VAL A 123 3.79 -20.04 5.64
C VAL A 123 3.10 -20.50 6.91
N LEU A 124 3.44 -19.90 8.05
CA LEU A 124 2.77 -20.20 9.32
C LEU A 124 1.42 -19.46 9.39
N GLU A 125 0.39 -20.18 9.85
CA GLU A 125 -0.99 -19.70 10.02
C GLU A 125 -1.15 -18.78 11.24
N THR A 126 -0.39 -17.68 11.26
CA THR A 126 -0.54 -16.56 12.19
C THR A 126 -1.06 -15.33 11.45
N TYR A 127 -1.44 -14.28 12.17
CA TYR A 127 -1.71 -12.97 11.54
C TYR A 127 -0.84 -11.88 12.17
N PRO A 128 -0.04 -11.17 11.36
CA PRO A 128 0.36 -11.49 9.98
C PRO A 128 0.93 -12.90 9.83
N GLY A 129 0.82 -13.48 8.63
CA GLY A 129 1.44 -14.76 8.31
C GLY A 129 2.96 -14.68 8.46
N GLN A 130 3.62 -15.76 8.84
CA GLN A 130 5.10 -15.77 8.90
C GLN A 130 5.65 -16.60 7.75
N LEU A 131 6.45 -15.97 6.89
CA LEU A 131 7.17 -16.68 5.84
C LEU A 131 8.31 -17.47 6.48
N ALA A 132 8.27 -18.79 6.32
CA ALA A 132 9.20 -19.74 6.91
C ALA A 132 9.85 -20.59 5.81
N GLU A 133 11.00 -21.19 6.12
CA GLU A 133 11.78 -21.96 5.13
C GLU A 133 12.02 -21.13 3.85
N VAL A 134 12.44 -19.88 4.04
CA VAL A 134 12.73 -18.93 2.97
C VAL A 134 13.97 -19.39 2.21
N THR A 135 13.85 -19.50 0.90
CA THR A 135 14.90 -20.01 0.00
C THR A 135 15.53 -18.92 -0.85
N ALA A 136 14.82 -17.82 -1.10
CA ALA A 136 15.34 -16.65 -1.78
C ALA A 136 14.56 -15.39 -1.40
N VAL A 137 15.27 -14.27 -1.28
CA VAL A 137 14.69 -12.93 -1.13
C VAL A 137 15.40 -11.98 -2.09
N ASN A 138 14.65 -11.37 -3.00
CA ASN A 138 15.16 -10.41 -3.97
C ASN A 138 14.37 -9.10 -3.88
N ILE A 139 15.00 -8.08 -3.33
CA ILE A 139 14.46 -6.72 -3.32
C ILE A 139 14.68 -6.12 -4.70
N ARG A 140 13.69 -5.36 -5.18
CA ARG A 140 13.73 -4.71 -6.48
C ARG A 140 13.97 -3.22 -6.32
N SER A 141 14.83 -2.65 -7.17
CA SER A 141 15.02 -1.20 -7.25
C SER A 141 13.92 -0.49 -8.06
N ASP A 142 13.14 -1.22 -8.85
CA ASP A 142 12.00 -0.70 -9.58
C ASP A 142 10.67 -0.89 -8.85
N GLY A 143 9.63 -0.18 -9.29
CA GLY A 143 8.28 -0.30 -8.71
C GLY A 143 8.12 0.30 -7.30
N PHE A 144 9.08 1.12 -6.86
CA PHE A 144 9.02 1.81 -5.58
C PHE A 144 7.79 2.74 -5.51
N ASP A 145 6.97 2.56 -4.47
CA ASP A 145 5.83 3.40 -4.15
C ASP A 145 5.59 3.30 -2.64
N ASP A 146 5.95 4.33 -1.90
CA ASP A 146 5.81 4.41 -0.44
C ASP A 146 4.55 5.18 -0.02
N ARG A 147 3.48 5.12 -0.83
CA ARG A 147 2.18 5.70 -0.47
C ARG A 147 1.66 5.17 0.87
N CYS A 148 2.01 3.93 1.24
CA CYS A 148 1.76 3.38 2.57
C CYS A 148 2.43 4.19 3.68
N ALA A 149 3.67 4.68 3.47
CA ALA A 149 4.38 5.53 4.42
C ALA A 149 3.78 6.95 4.48
N LEU A 150 3.32 7.50 3.36
CA LEU A 150 2.54 8.74 3.34
C LEU A 150 1.30 8.61 4.24
N TYR A 151 0.48 7.59 4.03
CA TYR A 151 -0.75 7.43 4.81
C TYR A 151 -0.49 7.06 6.26
N LEU A 152 0.55 6.29 6.57
CA LEU A 152 0.97 6.09 7.96
C LEU A 152 1.34 7.42 8.65
N ARG A 153 2.03 8.34 7.98
CA ARG A 153 2.31 9.67 8.53
C ARG A 153 1.02 10.45 8.81
N VAL A 154 0.11 10.50 7.84
CA VAL A 154 -1.20 11.17 7.99
C VAL A 154 -2.01 10.62 9.17
N LEU A 155 -2.05 9.28 9.31
CA LEU A 155 -2.76 8.62 10.41
C LEU A 155 -2.13 8.95 11.77
N ASN A 156 -0.79 8.95 11.87
CA ASN A 156 -0.08 9.33 13.09
C ASN A 156 -0.29 10.81 13.45
N ASP A 157 -0.32 11.70 12.46
CA ASP A 157 -0.59 13.11 12.69
C ASP A 157 -2.04 13.32 13.18
N LEU A 158 -3.02 12.66 12.56
CA LEU A 158 -4.41 12.64 13.05
C LEU A 158 -4.53 12.08 14.46
N TRP A 159 -3.79 11.01 14.77
CA TRP A 159 -3.75 10.44 16.11
C TRP A 159 -3.32 11.48 17.13
N ALA A 160 -2.23 12.22 16.84
CA ALA A 160 -1.60 13.19 17.74
C ALA A 160 -2.41 14.48 17.95
N VAL A 161 -3.29 14.86 17.01
CA VAL A 161 -4.01 16.15 17.09
C VAL A 161 -4.97 16.24 18.27
N ASP A 162 -5.67 15.15 18.58
CA ASP A 162 -6.61 15.09 19.70
C ASP A 162 -6.47 13.77 20.46
N GLU A 163 -5.58 13.77 21.47
CA GLU A 163 -5.37 12.63 22.36
C GLU A 163 -6.62 12.26 23.17
N GLY A 164 -7.55 13.20 23.38
CA GLY A 164 -8.80 12.96 24.10
C GLY A 164 -9.70 11.97 23.37
N LEU A 165 -9.67 11.97 22.03
CA LEU A 165 -10.39 10.98 21.23
C LEU A 165 -9.75 9.58 21.31
N ASN A 166 -8.48 9.47 21.72
CA ASN A 166 -7.76 8.19 21.84
C ASN A 166 -7.92 7.53 23.21
N SER A 167 -8.53 8.20 24.20
CA SER A 167 -8.59 7.64 25.55
C SER A 167 -9.56 6.47 25.63
N ASP A 168 -9.16 5.42 26.36
CA ASP A 168 -9.99 4.24 26.63
C ASP A 168 -10.44 3.45 25.39
N ILE A 169 -9.74 3.59 24.25
CA ILE A 169 -9.98 2.73 23.09
C ILE A 169 -9.11 1.47 23.18
N THR A 170 -9.67 0.35 22.75
CA THR A 170 -8.95 -0.94 22.62
C THR A 170 -8.97 -1.46 21.20
N MET A 171 -9.73 -0.81 20.32
CA MET A 171 -9.94 -1.19 18.92
C MET A 171 -9.68 -0.02 17.99
N LEU A 172 -9.20 -0.36 16.80
CA LEU A 172 -8.91 0.55 15.71
C LEU A 172 -9.58 0.00 14.45
N SER A 173 -10.22 0.85 13.66
CA SER A 173 -10.46 0.55 12.25
C SER A 173 -9.78 1.61 11.38
N VAL A 174 -9.11 1.19 10.31
CA VAL A 174 -8.54 2.08 9.30
C VAL A 174 -9.17 1.76 7.95
N ASP A 175 -10.02 2.67 7.47
CA ASP A 175 -10.63 2.59 6.16
C ASP A 175 -9.81 3.38 5.13
N LEU A 176 -9.08 2.63 4.29
CA LEU A 176 -8.30 3.17 3.18
C LEU A 176 -8.87 2.69 1.83
N SER A 177 -10.13 2.22 1.81
CA SER A 177 -10.76 1.63 0.63
C SER A 177 -10.94 2.62 -0.52
N GLN A 178 -10.93 3.92 -0.21
CA GLN A 178 -10.99 5.02 -1.18
C GLN A 178 -9.60 5.57 -1.50
N THR A 179 -8.55 4.76 -1.39
CA THR A 179 -7.17 5.11 -1.76
C THR A 179 -6.64 4.19 -2.87
N GLY A 180 -5.47 4.52 -3.40
CA GLY A 180 -4.77 3.68 -4.37
C GLY A 180 -4.05 2.45 -3.78
N LEU A 181 -4.13 2.20 -2.47
CA LEU A 181 -3.52 1.02 -1.84
C LEU A 181 -4.34 -0.25 -2.13
N SER A 182 -3.67 -1.36 -2.39
CA SER A 182 -4.30 -2.69 -2.46
C SER A 182 -4.84 -3.14 -1.10
N ASP A 183 -5.82 -4.05 -1.09
CA ASP A 183 -6.43 -4.57 0.15
C ASP A 183 -5.39 -5.09 1.17
N SER A 184 -4.34 -5.77 0.68
CA SER A 184 -3.24 -6.24 1.52
C SER A 184 -2.41 -5.08 2.10
N GLU A 185 -2.12 -4.04 1.31
CA GLU A 185 -1.42 -2.84 1.80
C GLU A 185 -2.25 -2.09 2.83
N GLN A 186 -3.56 -1.96 2.61
CA GLN A 186 -4.47 -1.32 3.55
C GLN A 186 -4.47 -2.05 4.91
N ALA A 187 -4.57 -3.39 4.89
CA ALA A 187 -4.52 -4.21 6.08
C ALA A 187 -3.17 -4.13 6.80
N ALA A 188 -2.07 -4.13 6.05
CA ALA A 188 -0.74 -3.96 6.61
C ALA A 188 -0.53 -2.57 7.24
N VAL A 189 -1.03 -1.50 6.62
CA VAL A 189 -1.01 -0.14 7.20
C VAL A 189 -1.82 -0.10 8.49
N ALA A 190 -3.01 -0.69 8.52
CA ALA A 190 -3.83 -0.77 9.73
C ALA A 190 -3.11 -1.52 10.87
N TRP A 191 -2.44 -2.63 10.55
CA TRP A 191 -1.63 -3.40 11.49
C TRP A 191 -0.46 -2.59 12.06
N VAL A 192 0.30 -1.91 11.20
CA VAL A 192 1.43 -1.06 11.64
C VAL A 192 0.93 0.07 12.53
N PHE A 193 -0.14 0.75 12.12
CA PHE A 193 -0.71 1.88 12.83
C PHE A 193 -1.21 1.47 14.22
N GLY A 194 -1.92 0.34 14.34
CA GLY A 194 -2.32 -0.20 15.65
C GLY A 194 -1.12 -0.55 16.52
N GLY A 195 -0.11 -1.23 15.96
CA GLY A 195 1.11 -1.57 16.67
C GLY A 195 1.89 -0.36 17.19
N MET A 196 1.91 0.75 16.47
CA MET A 196 2.54 2.01 16.89
C MET A 196 1.83 2.66 18.10
N HIS A 197 0.56 2.34 18.33
CA HIS A 197 -0.27 2.89 19.39
C HIS A 197 -0.70 1.87 20.43
N ASP A 198 0.01 0.72 20.50
CA ASP A 198 -0.26 -0.38 21.44
C ASP A 198 -1.69 -0.95 21.33
N ILE A 199 -2.31 -0.87 20.14
CA ILE A 199 -3.63 -1.45 19.84
C ILE A 199 -3.44 -2.71 18.99
N SER A 200 -3.79 -3.86 19.55
CA SER A 200 -3.70 -5.14 18.85
C SER A 200 -4.94 -5.50 18.03
N GLU A 201 -6.10 -4.92 18.35
CA GLU A 201 -7.36 -5.19 17.65
C GLU A 201 -7.57 -4.16 16.55
N THR A 202 -7.03 -4.47 15.37
CA THR A 202 -7.05 -3.60 14.19
C THR A 202 -7.97 -4.18 13.11
N MET A 203 -8.72 -3.31 12.45
CA MET A 203 -9.66 -3.66 11.39
C MET A 203 -9.49 -2.73 10.19
N THR A 204 -10.10 -3.11 9.06
CA THR A 204 -10.18 -2.30 7.84
C THR A 204 -11.62 -2.06 7.41
N MET A 205 -12.53 -1.95 8.38
CA MET A 205 -13.95 -1.73 8.15
C MET A 205 -14.26 -0.24 7.98
N SER A 206 -15.13 0.05 7.04
CA SER A 206 -15.80 1.35 6.89
C SER A 206 -16.75 1.64 8.05
N TYR A 207 -17.22 2.89 8.13
CA TYR A 207 -18.24 3.29 9.10
C TYR A 207 -19.51 2.44 8.98
N GLU A 208 -19.98 2.20 7.75
CA GLU A 208 -21.18 1.43 7.47
C GLU A 208 -21.05 -0.02 7.92
N GLU A 209 -19.88 -0.63 7.73
CA GLU A 209 -19.59 -1.99 8.17
C GLU A 209 -19.51 -2.09 9.69
N LEU A 210 -18.85 -1.14 10.35
CA LEU A 210 -18.83 -1.07 11.83
C LEU A 210 -20.26 -0.93 12.40
N ALA A 211 -21.11 -0.14 11.75
CA ALA A 211 -22.51 0.00 12.13
C ALA A 211 -23.29 -1.31 11.92
N ALA A 212 -23.08 -1.99 10.79
CA ALA A 212 -23.75 -3.25 10.44
C ALA A 212 -23.35 -4.41 11.38
N GLU A 213 -22.08 -4.47 11.79
CA GLU A 213 -21.54 -5.46 12.73
C GLU A 213 -21.88 -5.12 14.20
N GLY A 214 -22.43 -3.94 14.45
CA GLY A 214 -22.93 -3.53 15.77
C GLY A 214 -21.85 -3.02 16.73
N TYR A 215 -20.73 -2.51 16.20
CA TYR A 215 -19.68 -1.85 16.99
C TYR A 215 -20.13 -0.47 17.52
N LEU A 216 -21.05 0.19 16.81
CA LEU A 216 -21.51 1.54 17.14
C LEU A 216 -22.75 1.47 18.04
N SER A 217 -22.73 2.21 19.17
CA SER A 217 -23.68 2.07 20.28
C SER A 217 -25.12 2.52 19.99
N ASP A 218 -25.42 3.17 18.86
CA ASP A 218 -26.73 3.79 18.64
C ASP A 218 -27.33 3.52 17.26
N THR A 219 -27.51 2.24 16.95
CA THR A 219 -28.66 1.80 16.13
C THR A 219 -29.91 1.46 16.98
N ALA A 220 -29.82 1.56 18.31
CA ALA A 220 -30.93 1.33 19.25
C ALA A 220 -31.38 2.65 19.93
N PRO A 221 -32.69 2.90 20.10
CA PRO A 221 -33.24 4.23 20.44
C PRO A 221 -33.09 4.66 21.91
N GLU A 222 -32.13 4.16 22.67
CA GLU A 222 -32.08 4.35 24.14
C GLU A 222 -31.00 5.32 24.66
N VAL A 223 -30.08 5.82 23.81
CA VAL A 223 -29.10 6.88 24.18
C VAL A 223 -29.09 8.00 23.14
N ASP A 224 -30.08 8.90 23.17
CA ASP A 224 -30.22 10.07 22.29
C ASP A 224 -30.09 9.84 20.75
N GLY A 225 -29.91 8.60 20.29
CA GLY A 225 -29.82 8.18 18.89
C GLY A 225 -28.54 8.60 18.16
N ILE A 226 -27.46 8.93 18.87
CA ILE A 226 -26.21 9.44 18.25
C ILE A 226 -25.16 8.33 18.18
N PRO A 227 -24.76 7.85 16.98
CA PRO A 227 -23.75 6.81 16.84
C PRO A 227 -22.43 7.18 17.52
N HIS A 228 -21.90 6.23 18.28
CA HIS A 228 -20.63 6.35 18.99
C HIS A 228 -19.94 4.99 19.08
N TRP A 229 -18.64 4.96 18.83
CA TRP A 229 -17.81 3.80 19.09
C TRP A 229 -17.12 3.95 20.44
N LYS A 230 -17.67 3.25 21.44
CA LYS A 230 -17.19 3.39 22.82
C LYS A 230 -15.74 2.98 23.01
N ASP A 231 -15.42 1.80 22.49
CA ASP A 231 -14.16 1.10 22.75
C ASP A 231 -13.22 1.14 21.52
N GLY A 232 -13.52 1.99 20.53
CA GLY A 232 -12.70 2.08 19.32
C GLY A 232 -12.72 3.44 18.62
N CYS A 233 -11.89 3.58 17.60
CA CYS A 233 -11.79 4.78 16.77
C CYS A 233 -11.62 4.38 15.30
N LEU A 234 -12.36 5.04 14.42
CA LEU A 234 -12.27 4.89 12.98
C LEU A 234 -11.37 5.98 12.40
N PHE A 235 -10.40 5.59 11.59
CA PHE A 235 -9.60 6.48 10.77
C PHE A 235 -9.93 6.23 9.30
N THR A 236 -10.07 7.29 8.51
CA THR A 236 -10.39 7.19 7.09
C THR A 236 -9.49 8.11 6.28
N ILE A 237 -9.06 7.66 5.11
CA ILE A 237 -8.44 8.52 4.10
C ILE A 237 -9.16 8.30 2.76
N THR A 238 -9.55 9.39 2.12
CA THR A 238 -10.27 9.39 0.85
C THR A 238 -9.48 10.20 -0.17
N GLU A 239 -8.95 9.54 -1.19
CA GLU A 239 -8.32 10.22 -2.32
C GLU A 239 -9.39 10.94 -3.17
N GLN A 240 -9.13 12.20 -3.50
CA GLN A 240 -9.95 12.97 -4.43
C GLN A 240 -9.41 12.70 -5.85
N ASN A 241 -10.06 11.81 -6.58
CA ASN A 241 -9.71 11.55 -7.98
C ASN A 241 -9.98 12.80 -8.82
N GLY A 242 -8.91 13.44 -9.29
CA GLY A 242 -8.91 14.74 -9.96
C GLY A 242 -9.62 14.79 -11.32
N GLN A 243 -10.96 14.73 -11.33
CA GLN A 243 -11.75 15.10 -12.51
C GLN A 243 -12.05 16.60 -12.63
N ASP A 244 -11.57 17.46 -11.72
CA ASP A 244 -11.93 18.89 -11.73
C ASP A 244 -10.75 19.85 -11.55
N SER A 245 -9.66 19.63 -12.27
CA SER A 245 -8.63 20.67 -12.45
C SER A 245 -8.35 20.95 -13.93
N ILE A 246 -9.41 21.21 -14.70
CA ILE A 246 -9.28 21.98 -15.94
C ILE A 246 -8.95 23.43 -15.53
N HIS A 247 -7.66 23.79 -15.52
CA HIS A 247 -7.23 25.16 -15.37
C HIS A 247 -7.76 25.99 -16.55
N VAL A 248 -8.91 26.64 -16.36
CA VAL A 248 -9.27 27.80 -17.20
C VAL A 248 -8.45 28.96 -16.67
N GLU A 249 -7.30 29.21 -17.30
CA GLU A 249 -6.61 30.50 -17.14
C GLU A 249 -7.55 31.62 -17.62
N GLN A 250 -8.24 32.25 -16.68
CA GLN A 250 -8.91 33.53 -16.95
C GLN A 250 -7.84 34.62 -17.02
N ASP A 251 -7.39 34.87 -18.24
CA ASP A 251 -6.50 35.94 -18.63
C ASP A 251 -7.17 37.31 -18.31
N SER A 252 -7.03 37.77 -17.06
CA SER A 252 -7.54 39.06 -16.60
C SER A 252 -6.58 40.19 -16.99
N LYS A 253 -6.67 40.66 -18.23
CA LYS A 253 -6.05 41.93 -18.66
C LYS A 253 -7.04 43.09 -18.56
N ASN A 254 -6.98 43.74 -17.40
CA ASN A 254 -6.98 45.19 -17.16
C ASN A 254 -7.72 46.10 -18.18
N ILE A 255 -8.89 46.64 -17.78
CA ILE A 255 -9.49 47.83 -18.41
C ILE A 255 -9.65 48.91 -17.34
N THR A 256 -8.89 49.99 -17.49
CA THR A 256 -9.07 51.25 -16.76
C THR A 256 -9.74 52.28 -17.67
N GLY A 257 -10.78 52.96 -17.19
CA GLY A 257 -11.07 54.35 -17.55
C GLY A 257 -12.16 54.65 -18.59
N ALA A 258 -13.40 54.73 -18.12
CA ALA A 258 -14.45 55.73 -18.40
C ALA A 258 -14.59 56.44 -19.78
N ASP A 259 -15.72 56.13 -20.45
CA ASP A 259 -16.76 56.99 -21.09
C ASP A 259 -16.42 58.09 -22.14
N PRO A 260 -17.38 58.51 -23.03
CA PRO A 260 -18.73 57.97 -23.32
C PRO A 260 -19.09 57.82 -24.83
N LEU A 261 -20.26 57.22 -25.10
CA LEU A 261 -20.96 57.10 -26.39
C LEU A 261 -21.11 58.44 -27.17
N PRO A 262 -21.23 58.40 -28.52
CA PRO A 262 -22.58 58.48 -29.10
C PRO A 262 -22.85 57.53 -30.28
N ARG A 263 -24.15 57.31 -30.51
CA ARG A 263 -24.78 56.61 -31.65
C ARG A 263 -24.48 57.30 -32.99
N THR A 264 -24.38 56.52 -34.08
CA THR A 264 -25.28 56.57 -35.27
C THR A 264 -24.87 55.51 -36.31
N GLU A 265 -25.87 54.91 -36.93
CA GLU A 265 -25.81 54.02 -38.11
C GLU A 265 -25.54 54.84 -39.39
N GLU A 266 -24.85 54.25 -40.38
CA GLU A 266 -24.98 54.39 -41.85
C GLU A 266 -23.81 53.65 -42.52
N GLU A 267 -24.04 52.57 -43.27
CA GLU A 267 -24.29 52.46 -44.72
C GLU A 267 -23.03 52.62 -45.61
N SER A 268 -22.95 51.73 -46.63
CA SER A 268 -22.12 51.81 -47.85
C SER A 268 -20.69 51.28 -47.71
N GLY A 269 -20.13 50.47 -48.62
CA GLY A 269 -20.57 49.99 -49.92
C GLY A 269 -19.41 49.22 -50.57
N ALA A 270 -19.77 48.20 -51.34
CA ALA A 270 -19.09 47.58 -52.47
C ALA A 270 -17.54 47.73 -52.65
N ALA A 271 -16.87 46.60 -52.89
CA ALA A 271 -16.51 46.16 -54.25
C ALA A 271 -15.16 45.40 -54.31
N CYS A 272 -15.23 44.22 -54.95
CA CYS A 272 -14.27 43.71 -55.94
C CYS A 272 -12.84 43.37 -55.49
N GLN A 273 -12.12 42.39 -56.04
CA GLN A 273 -12.33 41.28 -56.97
C GLN A 273 -10.98 40.52 -56.95
N LEU A 274 -11.03 39.21 -57.17
CA LEU A 274 -9.87 38.35 -57.47
C LEU A 274 -9.11 38.85 -58.72
N PRO A 275 -7.87 38.37 -58.91
CA PRO A 275 -7.64 37.55 -60.10
C PRO A 275 -6.84 36.24 -59.85
N PRO A 276 -6.75 35.34 -60.85
CA PRO A 276 -6.54 33.91 -60.67
C PRO A 276 -5.23 33.36 -61.29
N ALA A 277 -5.11 32.02 -61.24
CA ALA A 277 -4.20 31.12 -61.97
C ALA A 277 -2.77 31.02 -61.38
N GLU A 278 -2.10 29.86 -61.31
CA GLU A 278 -1.96 28.80 -62.31
C GLU A 278 -1.79 27.41 -61.68
N ALA A 279 -2.12 26.37 -62.45
CA ALA A 279 -1.90 24.96 -62.15
C ALA A 279 -0.67 24.45 -62.89
N GLU A 280 0.19 23.62 -62.27
CA GLU A 280 0.93 22.53 -62.93
C GLU A 280 1.35 21.42 -61.93
N GLN A 281 1.01 20.18 -62.30
CA GLN A 281 1.83 18.94 -62.30
C GLN A 281 2.79 18.73 -61.11
N GLY A 282 2.65 17.73 -60.24
CA GLY A 282 2.56 16.29 -60.51
C GLY A 282 3.85 15.61 -60.03
N GLN A 283 3.81 14.75 -59.02
CA GLN A 283 4.71 13.59 -58.85
C GLN A 283 4.25 12.77 -57.62
N SER A 284 3.97 11.50 -57.85
CA SER A 284 3.80 10.45 -56.86
C SER A 284 5.12 10.15 -56.14
N ASP A 285 5.09 9.92 -54.83
CA ASP A 285 5.84 8.80 -54.22
C ASP A 285 5.36 8.50 -52.79
N PHE A 286 4.92 7.25 -52.61
CA PHE A 286 5.09 6.39 -51.43
C PHE A 286 5.37 7.07 -50.07
N CYS A 287 4.33 7.30 -49.27
CA CYS A 287 4.49 7.50 -47.82
C CYS A 287 4.44 6.15 -47.09
N GLN A 288 5.59 5.74 -46.56
CA GLN A 288 5.71 4.74 -45.51
C GLN A 288 4.98 5.20 -44.22
N PRO A 289 4.54 4.29 -43.35
CA PRO A 289 3.92 4.68 -42.09
C PRO A 289 4.96 5.34 -41.20
N VAL A 290 4.69 6.59 -40.81
CA VAL A 290 5.43 7.28 -39.75
C VAL A 290 5.32 6.44 -38.49
N LYS A 291 6.49 6.01 -37.99
CA LYS A 291 6.64 5.53 -36.63
C LYS A 291 6.28 6.69 -35.71
N THR A 292 5.17 6.54 -34.98
CA THR A 292 4.94 7.34 -33.78
C THR A 292 5.88 6.78 -32.71
N GLU A 293 7.06 7.38 -32.61
CA GLU A 293 7.96 7.17 -31.48
C GLU A 293 7.34 7.80 -30.22
N GLY A 294 7.48 7.10 -29.10
CA GLY A 294 7.48 7.65 -27.75
C GLY A 294 6.20 8.35 -27.33
N GLY A 295 5.20 7.58 -26.88
CA GLY A 295 4.29 8.11 -25.87
C GLY A 295 5.13 8.46 -24.64
N GLU A 296 5.12 9.73 -24.23
CA GLU A 296 5.55 10.15 -22.90
C GLU A 296 4.89 9.22 -21.86
N PRO A 297 5.64 8.72 -20.86
CA PRO A 297 5.01 8.05 -19.73
C PRO A 297 4.11 9.08 -19.03
N ASP A 298 2.86 8.67 -18.85
CA ASP A 298 1.73 9.41 -18.28
C ASP A 298 2.15 10.39 -17.16
N ALA A 299 2.17 11.69 -17.45
CA ALA A 299 2.61 12.75 -16.55
C ALA A 299 1.55 13.13 -15.49
N LEU A 300 0.60 12.25 -15.16
CA LEU A 300 -0.67 12.67 -14.55
C LEU A 300 -0.87 12.36 -13.06
N GLN A 301 0.06 11.72 -12.34
CA GLN A 301 -0.15 11.40 -10.91
C GLN A 301 1.06 11.65 -10.00
N ASN A 302 1.76 12.77 -10.19
CA ASN A 302 2.82 13.20 -9.26
C ASN A 302 2.27 13.92 -8.03
N THR A 303 0.95 13.96 -7.86
CA THR A 303 0.27 14.61 -6.74
C THR A 303 -0.98 13.82 -6.40
N VAL A 304 -1.22 13.65 -5.11
CA VAL A 304 -2.47 13.12 -4.59
C VAL A 304 -3.10 14.19 -3.71
N THR A 305 -4.41 14.38 -3.91
CA THR A 305 -5.22 15.22 -3.02
C THR A 305 -6.14 14.29 -2.25
N PHE A 306 -6.29 14.48 -0.94
CA PHE A 306 -7.09 13.59 -0.11
C PHE A 306 -7.68 14.33 1.10
N ASP A 307 -8.74 13.76 1.64
CA ASP A 307 -9.26 14.11 2.96
C ASP A 307 -8.92 12.98 3.94
N ALA A 308 -8.68 13.34 5.19
CA ALA A 308 -8.39 12.38 6.24
C ALA A 308 -9.22 12.68 7.47
N GLN A 309 -9.77 11.63 8.10
CA GLN A 309 -10.69 11.76 9.21
C GLN A 309 -10.30 10.82 10.34
N LYS A 310 -10.47 11.30 11.56
CA LYS A 310 -10.53 10.53 12.79
C LYS A 310 -11.92 10.66 13.38
N TRP A 311 -12.57 9.55 13.68
CA TRP A 311 -13.95 9.53 14.15
C TRP A 311 -14.14 8.56 15.33
N ARG A 312 -14.85 9.03 16.34
CA ARG A 312 -15.30 8.22 17.48
C ARG A 312 -16.79 8.37 17.77
N SER A 313 -17.32 9.59 17.61
CA SER A 313 -18.75 9.87 17.72
C SER A 313 -19.13 11.05 16.84
N ALA A 314 -20.42 11.33 16.69
CA ALA A 314 -20.88 12.52 15.98
C ALA A 314 -20.40 13.86 16.58
N LEU A 315 -19.95 13.89 17.83
CA LEU A 315 -19.38 15.08 18.50
C LEU A 315 -17.91 14.87 18.90
N GLY A 316 -17.26 13.89 18.28
CA GLY A 316 -15.90 13.49 18.59
C GLY A 316 -15.23 13.03 17.31
N ALA A 317 -15.01 13.98 16.41
CA ALA A 317 -14.34 13.74 15.15
C ALA A 317 -13.42 14.90 14.78
N TYR A 318 -12.34 14.57 14.09
CA TYR A 318 -11.37 15.52 13.58
C TYR A 318 -11.12 15.26 12.10
N PHE A 319 -11.00 16.32 11.32
CA PHE A 319 -10.88 16.26 9.86
C PHE A 319 -9.67 17.09 9.41
N PHE A 320 -8.88 16.51 8.53
CA PHE A 320 -8.03 17.24 7.60
C PHE A 320 -8.69 17.22 6.23
N THR A 321 -8.81 18.40 5.62
CA THR A 321 -9.41 18.55 4.29
C THR A 321 -8.45 19.21 3.32
N ASP A 322 -8.62 18.88 2.04
CA ASP A 322 -7.79 19.39 0.94
C ASP A 322 -6.29 19.12 1.20
N CYS A 323 -5.96 17.94 1.72
CA CYS A 323 -4.58 17.54 1.93
C CYS A 323 -3.92 17.30 0.59
N THR A 324 -2.68 17.73 0.41
CA THR A 324 -1.93 17.55 -0.83
C THR A 324 -0.55 16.97 -0.54
N ALA A 325 -0.17 15.91 -1.23
CA ALA A 325 1.17 15.33 -1.20
C ALA A 325 1.70 15.14 -2.62
N SER A 326 3.01 15.26 -2.81
CA SER A 326 3.65 15.07 -4.11
C SER A 326 4.59 13.86 -4.12
N ARG A 327 4.60 13.15 -5.25
CA ARG A 327 5.50 12.04 -5.52
C ARG A 327 6.67 12.50 -6.39
N ASP A 328 7.88 12.14 -6.02
CA ASP A 328 9.06 12.37 -6.85
C ASP A 328 9.17 11.37 -8.01
N ALA A 329 10.15 11.58 -8.89
CA ALA A 329 10.35 10.74 -10.07
C ALA A 329 10.85 9.32 -9.73
N GLN A 330 11.36 9.10 -8.51
CA GLN A 330 11.83 7.80 -8.03
C GLN A 330 10.74 7.04 -7.26
N GLY A 331 9.59 7.69 -7.06
CA GLY A 331 8.39 7.08 -6.52
C GLY A 331 8.11 7.40 -5.05
N HIS A 332 8.92 8.24 -4.41
CA HIS A 332 8.76 8.65 -3.03
C HIS A 332 7.73 9.76 -2.87
N TRP A 333 6.79 9.52 -1.96
CA TRP A 333 5.85 10.52 -1.49
C TRP A 333 6.50 11.35 -0.40
N GLY A 334 6.70 12.63 -0.68
CA GLY A 334 7.24 13.58 0.30
C GLY A 334 6.25 13.88 1.44
N ASP A 335 6.52 14.96 2.17
CA ASP A 335 5.55 15.49 3.13
C ASP A 335 4.27 15.96 2.45
N TYR A 336 3.23 16.14 3.25
CA TYR A 336 1.93 16.63 2.80
C TYR A 336 1.57 17.95 3.49
N THR A 337 0.70 18.73 2.86
CA THR A 337 0.15 19.96 3.45
C THR A 337 -1.33 19.77 3.72
N VAL A 338 -1.80 20.26 4.87
CA VAL A 338 -3.23 20.32 5.21
C VAL A 338 -3.80 21.66 4.74
N GLY A 339 -4.81 21.63 3.86
CA GLY A 339 -5.47 22.84 3.38
C GLY A 339 -6.35 23.48 4.45
N ALA A 340 -7.20 22.68 5.10
CA ALA A 340 -7.98 23.09 6.25
C ALA A 340 -8.18 21.94 7.24
N ALA A 341 -8.57 22.28 8.48
CA ALA A 341 -8.91 21.32 9.51
C ALA A 341 -10.21 21.70 10.21
N ALA A 342 -10.98 20.70 10.62
CA ALA A 342 -12.25 20.89 11.30
C ALA A 342 -12.42 19.91 12.47
N ILE A 343 -13.23 20.31 13.44
CA ILE A 343 -13.63 19.47 14.58
C ILE A 343 -15.16 19.40 14.60
N SER A 344 -15.71 18.27 15.01
CA SER A 344 -17.14 18.10 15.25
C SER A 344 -17.46 17.89 16.72
#